data_AF-A0A1F2YNX4-F1
#
_entry.id   AF-A0A1F2YNX4-F1
#
_cell.length_a   1.000
_cell.length_b   1.000
_cell.length_c   1.000
_cell.angle_alpha   90.00
_cell.angle_beta   90.00
_cell.angle_gamma   90.00
#
_symmetry.space_group_name_H-M   'P 1'
#
loop_
_entity.id
_entity.type
_entity.pdbx_description
1 polymer ?
#
loop_
_entity_poly.entity_id
_entity_poly.type
_entity_poly.pdbx_seq_one_letter_code
_entity_poly.pdbx_strand_id
1 'polypeptide(L)'
;MRPSATGFPYRSIACFHENKDNAPEKPGKAAMKPEKTTNATLPFLPGTAGIARLASSILILGGIWLAFLTPTAPIISLRPVNFAQEQTALRTGIRALSSENQRLAALSLADFASEKTRACLQTASLSPQTIANLLDASEARPGAAWLWRASPDDTRPSGRPLFFAPGDPALSGLDTRISTPCYIAAGEHILELRRQTFHDSDFTLGAGFSGPDIPPALFHPFRTVGSLLLMAGVLLHLLAGYPRHPKGAAHYHRWRMVASDLVTALILYGFYILPIFIAGGSQRVFATALPITLVLWPMAAMGAFLAIQTAAAATFSVRPIPEGLVLTHVAGTLILPFDAMEWTAPAAKTSPKWLVNLLFIASAFGRGPRGQALLLASAQTEGVALRLKNGNTLFIWTTDQMGTPALSNWKPVASHIAGSGLPEHKNLIKRTGFSSDVLVDEKGRNMMDRKAWLASFAGLGFLLALFALLSL
;
A
#
# COMPACT_ATOMS: atom_id res chain seq x y z
N MET A 1 -38.98 -18.32 35.06
CA MET A 1 -38.31 -17.21 35.76
C MET A 1 -38.02 -16.11 34.74
N ARG A 2 -38.82 -15.04 34.78
CA ARG A 2 -38.55 -13.74 34.12
C ARG A 2 -37.99 -12.79 35.16
N PRO A 3 -37.18 -11.80 34.74
CA PRO A 3 -37.49 -10.40 35.07
C PRO A 3 -37.44 -9.57 33.77
N SER A 4 -38.54 -8.91 33.37
CA SER A 4 -39.04 -7.60 33.84
C SER A 4 -38.31 -6.43 33.20
N ALA A 5 -39.01 -5.82 32.25
CA ALA A 5 -38.74 -4.49 31.71
C ALA A 5 -38.83 -3.43 32.83
N THR A 6 -37.95 -2.44 32.75
CA THR A 6 -38.11 -1.16 33.44
C THR A 6 -37.83 -0.06 32.44
N GLY A 7 -38.91 0.59 31.98
CA GLY A 7 -38.84 1.90 31.38
C GLY A 7 -38.52 2.95 32.45
N PHE A 8 -37.94 4.06 32.01
CA PHE A 8 -37.98 5.31 32.74
C PHE A 8 -38.44 6.43 31.81
N PRO A 9 -39.48 7.19 32.19
CA PRO A 9 -39.97 8.37 31.50
C PRO A 9 -39.24 9.62 32.05
N TYR A 10 -39.10 10.71 31.29
CA TYR A 10 -39.09 12.05 31.89
C TYR A 10 -39.43 13.17 30.88
N ARG A 11 -40.58 13.78 31.16
CA ARG A 11 -40.97 15.21 31.13
C ARG A 11 -40.81 16.07 29.88
N SER A 12 -42.00 16.46 29.40
CA SER A 12 -42.34 17.77 28.89
C SER A 12 -42.24 18.89 29.95
N ILE A 13 -42.31 20.13 29.43
CA ILE A 13 -42.52 21.44 30.06
C ILE A 13 -41.25 22.27 30.26
N ALA A 14 -41.09 23.29 29.40
CA ALA A 14 -40.90 24.67 29.84
C ALA A 14 -41.29 25.63 28.70
N CYS A 15 -42.40 26.34 28.92
CA CYS A 15 -42.73 27.60 28.28
C CYS A 15 -41.58 28.59 28.47
N PHE A 16 -41.29 29.40 27.46
CA PHE A 16 -40.57 30.66 27.69
C PHE A 16 -41.30 31.81 27.04
N HIS A 17 -41.44 32.83 27.88
CA HIS A 17 -42.16 34.08 27.79
C HIS A 17 -42.04 34.82 26.45
N GLU A 18 -43.22 35.21 25.96
CA GLU A 18 -43.45 36.38 25.13
C GLU A 18 -43.09 37.63 25.95
N ASN A 19 -42.02 38.31 25.58
CA ASN A 19 -41.70 39.65 26.11
C ASN A 19 -42.15 40.68 25.07
N LYS A 20 -43.39 41.16 25.23
CA LYS A 20 -43.85 42.42 24.66
C LYS A 20 -43.35 43.51 25.59
N ASP A 21 -42.47 44.35 25.08
CA ASP A 21 -42.35 45.78 25.38
C ASP A 21 -40.98 46.25 24.88
N ASN A 22 -40.98 46.95 23.74
CA ASN A 22 -40.08 48.08 23.48
C ASN A 22 -40.51 48.78 22.18
N ALA A 23 -41.03 49.99 22.38
CA ALA A 23 -41.39 50.97 21.36
C ALA A 23 -40.13 51.55 20.68
N PRO A 24 -40.27 52.24 19.53
CA PRO A 24 -39.17 52.48 18.62
C PRO A 24 -38.34 53.72 18.99
N GLU A 25 -37.04 53.54 19.15
CA GLU A 25 -36.08 54.63 19.14
C GLU A 25 -35.74 55.04 17.69
N LYS A 26 -35.71 56.35 17.45
CA LYS A 26 -35.48 56.99 16.16
C LYS A 26 -34.10 56.63 15.58
N PRO A 27 -33.95 56.51 14.25
CA PRO A 27 -32.68 56.17 13.62
C PRO A 27 -31.72 57.37 13.62
N GLY A 28 -30.74 57.33 14.53
CA GLY A 28 -29.52 58.12 14.41
C GLY A 28 -28.63 57.54 13.30
N LYS A 29 -28.35 58.33 12.27
CA LYS A 29 -27.36 58.04 11.23
C LYS A 29 -25.96 57.97 11.86
N ALA A 30 -25.55 56.80 12.32
CA ALA A 30 -24.17 56.49 12.61
C ALA A 30 -23.64 55.56 11.53
N ALA A 31 -22.67 56.05 10.75
CA ALA A 31 -21.97 55.28 9.74
C ALA A 31 -21.25 54.10 10.40
N MET A 32 -21.86 52.92 10.30
CA MET A 32 -21.27 51.65 10.74
C MET A 32 -20.10 51.34 9.80
N LYS A 33 -18.89 51.67 10.24
CA LYS A 33 -17.66 51.16 9.62
C LYS A 33 -17.75 49.62 9.62
N PRO A 34 -17.49 48.95 8.49
CA PRO A 34 -17.48 47.50 8.45
C PRO A 34 -16.38 47.00 9.39
N GLU A 35 -16.80 46.41 10.50
CA GLU A 35 -15.94 45.71 11.42
C GLU A 35 -15.38 44.50 10.66
N LYS A 36 -14.10 44.62 10.27
CA LYS A 36 -13.29 43.53 9.75
C LYS A 36 -13.19 42.46 10.83
N THR A 37 -14.17 41.57 10.88
CA THR A 37 -14.08 40.30 11.58
C THR A 37 -13.06 39.45 10.84
N THR A 38 -11.78 39.68 11.13
CA THR A 38 -10.70 38.73 10.89
C THR A 38 -10.91 37.54 11.83
N ASN A 39 -11.92 36.73 11.54
CA ASN A 39 -11.93 35.35 11.97
C ASN A 39 -10.79 34.68 11.22
N ALA A 40 -9.64 34.59 11.90
CA ALA A 40 -8.51 33.75 11.52
C ALA A 40 -8.94 32.28 11.60
N THR A 41 -9.84 31.90 10.70
CA THR A 41 -10.08 30.52 10.32
C THR A 41 -8.81 30.11 9.60
N LEU A 42 -7.95 29.34 10.28
CA LEU A 42 -6.82 28.66 9.65
C LEU A 42 -7.28 28.15 8.28
N PRO A 43 -6.60 28.47 7.17
CA PRO A 43 -6.99 27.98 5.86
C PRO A 43 -6.96 26.46 5.93
N PHE A 44 -8.14 25.86 6.06
CA PHE A 44 -8.33 24.42 6.04
C PHE A 44 -8.00 24.00 4.62
N LEU A 45 -6.73 23.72 4.33
CA LEU A 45 -6.24 23.27 3.03
C LEU A 45 -7.02 21.99 2.68
N PRO A 46 -8.03 22.04 1.79
CA PRO A 46 -8.95 20.94 1.56
C PRO A 46 -8.30 19.71 0.91
N GLY A 47 -6.98 19.72 0.69
CA GLY A 47 -6.21 18.62 0.11
C GLY A 47 -5.29 17.86 1.06
N THR A 48 -5.10 18.30 2.32
CA THR A 48 -4.09 17.67 3.21
C THR A 48 -4.40 16.21 3.55
N ALA A 49 -5.66 15.88 3.81
CA ALA A 49 -6.08 14.51 4.10
C ALA A 49 -5.89 13.56 2.91
N GLY A 50 -6.19 14.03 1.68
CA GLY A 50 -5.97 13.26 0.46
C GLY A 50 -4.49 13.00 0.19
N ILE A 51 -3.65 14.03 0.35
CA ILE A 51 -2.20 13.92 0.22
C ILE A 51 -1.63 12.97 1.29
N ALA A 52 -2.08 13.08 2.54
CA ALA A 52 -1.64 12.21 3.63
C ALA A 52 -1.98 10.74 3.36
N ARG A 53 -3.16 10.45 2.78
CA ARG A 53 -3.53 9.09 2.38
C ARG A 53 -2.67 8.57 1.24
N LEU A 54 -2.40 9.38 0.22
CA LEU A 54 -1.53 8.97 -0.88
C LEU A 54 -0.09 8.71 -0.38
N ALA A 55 0.43 9.59 0.48
CA ALA A 55 1.72 9.39 1.14
C ALA A 55 1.72 8.12 1.99
N SER A 56 0.63 7.83 2.73
CA SER A 56 0.50 6.59 3.51
C SER A 56 0.60 5.35 2.64
N SER A 57 -0.06 5.33 1.48
CA SER A 57 0.00 4.20 0.55
C SER A 57 1.41 4.03 -0.02
N ILE A 58 2.10 5.11 -0.37
CA ILE A 58 3.50 5.05 -0.84
C ILE A 58 4.42 4.47 0.23
N LEU A 59 4.28 4.91 1.49
CA LEU A 59 5.07 4.40 2.61
C LEU A 59 4.80 2.92 2.87
N ILE A 60 3.53 2.48 2.79
CA ILE A 60 3.16 1.07 2.96
C ILE A 60 3.77 0.23 1.83
N LEU A 61 3.56 0.62 0.56
CA LEU A 61 4.07 -0.12 -0.61
C LEU A 61 5.61 -0.19 -0.61
N GLY A 62 6.28 0.95 -0.38
CA GLY A 62 7.73 1.00 -0.27
C GLY A 62 8.27 0.23 0.94
N GLY A 63 7.55 0.28 2.07
CA GLY A 63 7.86 -0.49 3.27
C GLY A 63 7.80 -1.99 3.04
N ILE A 64 6.74 -2.48 2.38
CA ILE A 64 6.62 -3.87 1.93
C ILE A 64 7.78 -4.23 1.01
N TRP A 65 8.02 -3.42 -0.03
CA TRP A 65 9.08 -3.69 -1.01
C TRP A 65 10.45 -3.89 -0.35
N LEU A 66 10.82 -2.99 0.56
CA LEU A 66 12.07 -3.03 1.30
C LEU A 66 12.10 -4.15 2.33
N ALA A 67 10.98 -4.43 3.00
CA ALA A 67 10.89 -5.49 3.99
C ALA A 67 11.14 -6.88 3.39
N PHE A 68 10.74 -7.06 2.13
CA PHE A 68 10.93 -8.29 1.36
C PHE A 68 12.06 -8.20 0.33
N LEU A 69 12.91 -7.17 0.39
CA LEU A 69 14.07 -7.07 -0.51
C LEU A 69 15.08 -8.16 -0.16
N THR A 70 15.18 -9.14 -1.05
CA THR A 70 16.14 -10.25 -0.99
C THR A 70 17.19 -10.04 -2.08
N PRO A 71 18.42 -9.63 -1.73
CA PRO A 71 19.49 -9.52 -2.71
C PRO A 71 19.74 -10.89 -3.34
N THR A 72 19.79 -10.96 -4.67
CA THR A 72 20.18 -12.17 -5.41
C THR A 72 21.70 -12.38 -5.46
N ALA A 73 22.46 -11.44 -4.89
CA ALA A 73 23.91 -11.56 -4.77
C ALA A 73 24.28 -12.83 -3.98
N PRO A 74 25.31 -13.58 -4.42
CA PRO A 74 25.74 -14.77 -3.71
C PRO A 74 26.18 -14.41 -2.28
N ILE A 75 25.94 -15.29 -1.33
CA ILE A 75 26.43 -15.12 0.04
C ILE A 75 27.65 -16.01 0.24
N ILE A 76 28.67 -15.47 0.89
CA ILE A 76 29.90 -16.20 1.20
C ILE A 76 29.81 -16.61 2.66
N SER A 77 30.09 -17.87 2.94
CA SER A 77 30.21 -18.39 4.30
C SER A 77 31.64 -18.83 4.54
N LEU A 78 32.18 -18.41 5.69
CA LEU A 78 33.45 -18.87 6.22
C LEU A 78 33.21 -19.67 7.49
N ARG A 79 33.85 -20.82 7.60
CA ARG A 79 33.77 -21.67 8.79
C ARG A 79 35.18 -22.12 9.18
N PRO A 80 35.60 -22.00 10.45
CA PRO A 80 36.84 -22.61 10.88
C PRO A 80 36.73 -24.14 10.82
N VAL A 81 37.77 -24.78 10.28
CA VAL A 81 37.77 -26.24 10.09
C VAL A 81 38.59 -26.89 11.19
N ASN A 82 37.94 -27.75 11.97
CA ASN A 82 38.63 -28.69 12.84
C ASN A 82 38.62 -30.08 12.18
N PHE A 83 39.70 -30.40 11.45
CA PHE A 83 39.81 -31.66 10.72
C PHE A 83 39.69 -32.89 11.62
N ALA A 84 40.15 -32.82 12.88
CA ALA A 84 40.04 -33.93 13.81
C ALA A 84 38.59 -34.22 14.18
N GLN A 85 37.81 -33.15 14.38
CA GLN A 85 36.38 -33.26 14.67
C GLN A 85 35.59 -33.73 13.45
N GLU A 86 35.89 -33.22 12.26
CA GLU A 86 35.24 -33.70 11.02
C GLU A 86 35.55 -35.16 10.74
N GLN A 87 36.80 -35.59 10.93
CA GLN A 87 37.19 -36.99 10.78
C GLN A 87 36.48 -37.89 11.79
N THR A 88 36.31 -37.43 13.04
CA THR A 88 35.55 -38.14 14.05
C THR A 88 34.07 -38.25 13.67
N ALA A 89 33.48 -37.18 13.14
CA ALA A 89 32.10 -37.17 12.66
C ALA A 89 31.87 -38.11 11.47
N LEU A 90 32.89 -38.42 10.67
CA LEU A 90 32.82 -39.45 9.61
C LEU A 90 32.78 -40.86 10.18
N ARG A 91 33.36 -41.08 11.37
CA ARG A 91 33.30 -42.37 12.09
C ARG A 91 31.98 -42.57 12.82
N THR A 92 31.35 -41.48 13.25
CA THR A 92 30.14 -41.51 14.07
C THR A 92 28.91 -40.99 13.31
N GLY A 93 28.00 -41.89 12.94
CA GLY A 93 26.68 -41.54 12.39
C GLY A 93 26.32 -42.28 11.11
N ILE A 94 25.11 -42.02 10.59
CA ILE A 94 24.57 -42.66 9.37
C ILE A 94 25.48 -42.41 8.14
N ARG A 95 26.24 -41.30 8.15
CA ARG A 95 27.22 -40.97 7.10
C ARG A 95 28.43 -41.91 7.05
N ALA A 96 28.70 -42.68 8.10
CA ALA A 96 29.81 -43.65 8.15
C ALA A 96 29.61 -44.86 7.23
N LEU A 97 28.45 -44.99 6.59
CA LEU A 97 28.09 -46.15 5.76
C LEU A 97 28.67 -46.11 4.34
N SER A 98 29.17 -44.97 3.85
CA SER A 98 29.79 -44.93 2.53
C SER A 98 31.25 -45.40 2.58
N SER A 99 31.65 -46.20 1.60
CA SER A 99 33.03 -46.69 1.46
C SER A 99 34.06 -45.55 1.41
N GLU A 100 33.69 -44.43 0.79
CA GLU A 100 34.53 -43.24 0.74
C GLU A 100 34.70 -42.57 2.10
N ASN A 101 33.63 -42.45 2.90
CA ASN A 101 33.75 -41.88 4.24
C ASN A 101 34.57 -42.78 5.16
N GLN A 102 34.46 -44.11 5.02
CA GLN A 102 35.30 -45.07 5.74
C GLN A 102 36.77 -44.96 5.33
N ARG A 103 37.07 -44.83 4.03
CA ARG A 103 38.43 -44.58 3.51
C ARG A 103 39.01 -43.31 4.13
N LEU A 104 38.28 -42.21 4.05
CA LEU A 104 38.73 -40.92 4.59
C LEU A 104 38.88 -40.96 6.13
N ALA A 105 38.00 -41.66 6.83
CA ALA A 105 38.08 -41.82 8.27
C ALA A 105 39.26 -42.68 8.74
N ALA A 106 39.81 -43.54 7.87
CA ALA A 106 40.96 -44.41 8.15
C ALA A 106 42.32 -43.72 7.92
N LEU A 107 42.35 -42.59 7.19
CA LEU A 107 43.57 -41.82 6.95
C LEU A 107 44.15 -41.24 8.27
N SER A 108 45.44 -40.93 8.27
CA SER A 108 46.01 -40.09 9.33
C SER A 108 45.39 -38.69 9.28
N LEU A 109 45.43 -37.92 10.37
CA LEU A 109 44.86 -36.57 10.40
C LEU A 109 45.48 -35.65 9.34
N ALA A 110 46.80 -35.76 9.14
CA ALA A 110 47.52 -34.98 8.14
C ALA A 110 47.13 -35.37 6.71
N ASP A 111 47.03 -36.67 6.43
CA ASP A 111 46.60 -37.18 5.12
C ASP A 111 45.13 -36.84 4.85
N PHE A 112 44.28 -36.87 5.87
CA PHE A 112 42.88 -36.47 5.77
C PHE A 112 42.74 -34.98 5.43
N ALA A 113 43.50 -34.11 6.11
CA ALA A 113 43.52 -32.68 5.83
C ALA A 113 44.05 -32.39 4.41
N SER A 114 45.16 -33.03 4.03
CA SER A 114 45.74 -32.96 2.68
C SER A 114 44.72 -33.38 1.61
N GLU A 115 44.08 -34.55 1.77
CA GLU A 115 43.12 -35.08 0.81
C GLU A 115 41.87 -34.19 0.70
N LYS A 116 41.37 -33.62 1.82
CA LYS A 116 40.23 -32.69 1.80
C LYS A 116 40.56 -31.36 1.12
N THR A 117 41.75 -30.84 1.34
CA THR A 117 42.20 -29.55 0.78
C THR A 117 42.75 -29.67 -0.64
N ARG A 118 43.06 -30.89 -1.10
CA ARG A 118 43.69 -31.18 -2.41
C ARG A 118 43.00 -30.53 -3.61
N ALA A 119 41.67 -30.45 -3.59
CA ALA A 119 40.90 -29.88 -4.68
C ALA A 119 41.02 -28.35 -4.76
N CYS A 120 41.17 -27.67 -3.61
CA CYS A 120 41.24 -26.23 -3.54
C CYS A 120 41.80 -25.80 -2.16
N LEU A 121 43.06 -25.36 -2.15
CA LEU A 121 43.71 -24.70 -1.02
C LEU A 121 44.29 -23.36 -1.51
N GLN A 122 43.86 -22.27 -0.91
CA GLN A 122 44.39 -20.93 -1.18
C GLN A 122 45.01 -20.32 0.06
N THR A 123 45.99 -19.45 -0.13
CA THR A 123 46.54 -18.64 0.96
C THR A 123 45.85 -17.28 0.91
N ALA A 124 45.22 -16.85 2.00
CA ALA A 124 44.59 -15.53 2.08
C ALA A 124 45.24 -14.67 3.15
N SER A 125 45.49 -13.41 2.82
CA SER A 125 46.03 -12.41 3.74
C SER A 125 44.89 -11.71 4.50
N LEU A 126 44.15 -12.47 5.31
CA LEU A 126 43.16 -11.90 6.22
C LEU A 126 43.86 -11.20 7.39
N SER A 127 43.28 -10.11 7.89
CA SER A 127 43.83 -9.43 9.06
C SER A 127 43.78 -10.35 10.30
N PRO A 128 44.79 -10.33 11.19
CA PRO A 128 44.77 -11.14 12.42
C PRO A 128 43.52 -10.89 13.28
N GLN A 129 43.04 -9.63 13.31
CA GLN A 129 41.81 -9.28 14.03
C GLN A 129 40.57 -9.91 13.40
N THR A 130 40.49 -9.98 12.07
CA THR A 130 39.41 -10.67 11.36
C THR A 130 39.37 -12.15 11.73
N ILE A 131 40.54 -12.79 11.76
CA ILE A 131 40.66 -14.22 12.11
C ILE A 131 40.22 -14.44 13.57
N ALA A 132 40.72 -13.65 14.51
CA ALA A 132 40.33 -13.74 15.92
C ALA A 132 38.81 -13.56 16.12
N ASN A 133 38.23 -12.52 15.51
CA ASN A 133 36.79 -12.27 15.58
C ASN A 133 35.97 -13.41 14.97
N LEU A 134 36.46 -14.01 13.88
CA LEU A 134 35.79 -15.13 13.22
C LEU A 134 35.78 -16.37 14.11
N LEU A 135 36.91 -16.69 14.73
CA LEU A 135 37.03 -17.82 15.66
C LEU A 135 36.13 -17.62 16.89
N ASP A 136 36.19 -16.44 17.52
CA ASP A 136 35.37 -16.13 18.70
C ASP A 136 33.87 -16.19 18.40
N ALA A 137 33.44 -15.66 17.25
CA ALA A 137 32.03 -15.69 16.85
C ALA A 137 31.57 -17.09 16.42
N SER A 138 32.44 -17.90 15.81
CA SER A 138 32.13 -19.28 15.45
C SER A 138 31.90 -20.17 16.68
N GLU A 139 32.57 -19.87 17.79
CA GLU A 139 32.38 -20.50 19.10
C GLU A 139 31.24 -19.89 19.93
N ALA A 140 30.50 -18.92 19.37
CA ALA A 140 29.39 -18.23 20.03
C ALA A 140 29.75 -17.55 21.37
N ARG A 141 30.97 -17.02 21.50
CA ARG A 141 31.41 -16.35 22.74
C ARG A 141 30.64 -15.02 22.96
N PRO A 142 30.20 -14.72 24.20
CA PRO A 142 29.52 -13.47 24.52
C PRO A 142 30.37 -12.23 24.17
N GLY A 143 29.74 -11.20 23.59
CA GLY A 143 30.42 -9.94 23.24
C GLY A 143 31.10 -9.92 21.87
N ALA A 144 31.09 -11.03 21.12
CA ALA A 144 31.60 -11.05 19.76
C ALA A 144 30.72 -10.16 18.85
N ALA A 145 31.32 -9.07 18.35
CA ALA A 145 30.67 -8.10 17.46
C ALA A 145 30.15 -8.71 16.14
N TRP A 146 30.54 -9.95 15.83
CA TRP A 146 30.24 -10.66 14.59
C TRP A 146 29.11 -11.69 14.73
N LEU A 147 28.49 -11.81 15.90
CA LEU A 147 27.40 -12.78 16.13
C LEU A 147 26.20 -12.57 15.19
N TRP A 148 25.93 -11.35 14.74
CA TRP A 148 24.86 -11.07 13.77
C TRP A 148 25.12 -11.68 12.37
N ARG A 149 26.36 -12.11 12.11
CA ARG A 149 26.75 -12.84 10.89
C ARG A 149 26.67 -14.34 11.06
N ALA A 150 26.44 -14.85 12.26
CA ALA A 150 26.20 -16.25 12.52
C ALA A 150 24.71 -16.53 12.41
N SER A 151 24.35 -17.71 11.91
CA SER A 151 22.96 -18.14 11.94
C SER A 151 22.52 -18.42 13.38
N PRO A 152 21.33 -17.97 13.81
CA PRO A 152 20.83 -18.27 15.15
C PRO A 152 20.54 -19.76 15.36
N ASP A 153 20.17 -20.47 14.29
CA ASP A 153 19.70 -21.85 14.35
C ASP A 153 20.82 -22.89 14.17
N ASP A 154 22.02 -22.44 13.78
CA ASP A 154 23.14 -23.36 13.57
C ASP A 154 23.80 -23.76 14.89
N THR A 155 23.51 -24.98 15.35
CA THR A 155 24.10 -25.57 16.55
C THR A 155 25.18 -26.61 16.23
N ARG A 156 25.77 -26.57 15.03
CA ARG A 156 26.78 -27.55 14.66
C ARG A 156 27.99 -27.51 15.62
N PRO A 157 28.47 -28.68 16.08
CA PRO A 157 29.59 -28.74 17.02
C PRO A 157 30.92 -28.33 16.38
N SER A 158 31.00 -28.31 15.04
CA SER A 158 32.18 -27.99 14.23
C SER A 158 32.40 -26.49 13.98
N GLY A 159 31.88 -25.64 14.86
CA GLY A 159 31.87 -24.19 14.69
C GLY A 159 30.75 -23.68 13.77
N ARG A 160 30.16 -22.55 14.15
CA ARG A 160 29.13 -21.86 13.35
C ARG A 160 29.76 -21.20 12.13
N PRO A 161 29.21 -21.36 10.91
CA PRO A 161 29.62 -20.56 9.77
C PRO A 161 29.21 -19.10 9.98
N LEU A 162 30.09 -18.20 9.57
CA LEU A 162 29.80 -16.77 9.49
C LEU A 162 29.54 -16.39 8.03
N PHE A 163 28.55 -15.55 7.80
CA PHE A 163 28.10 -15.17 6.47
C PHE A 163 28.52 -13.72 6.12
N PHE A 164 28.77 -13.50 4.84
CA PHE A 164 29.35 -12.28 4.29
C PHE A 164 28.77 -11.96 2.91
N ALA A 165 28.63 -10.67 2.62
CA ALA A 165 28.28 -10.20 1.28
C ALA A 165 29.52 -10.22 0.34
N PRO A 166 29.37 -10.29 -1.00
CA PRO A 166 30.47 -10.41 -1.97
C PRO A 166 31.53 -9.30 -2.01
N GLY A 167 31.32 -8.20 -1.29
CA GLY A 167 32.25 -7.07 -1.18
C GLY A 167 32.52 -6.64 0.25
N ASP A 168 32.27 -7.53 1.21
CA ASP A 168 32.49 -7.22 2.62
C ASP A 168 33.96 -6.89 2.89
N PRO A 169 34.29 -5.77 3.57
CA PRO A 169 35.66 -5.42 3.92
C PRO A 169 36.39 -6.51 4.70
N ALA A 170 35.66 -7.33 5.46
CA ALA A 170 36.22 -8.49 6.16
C ALA A 170 36.87 -9.52 5.23
N LEU A 171 36.45 -9.56 3.96
CA LEU A 171 36.95 -10.45 2.93
C LEU A 171 38.01 -9.80 2.04
N SER A 172 38.49 -8.60 2.37
CA SER A 172 39.56 -7.94 1.60
C SER A 172 40.80 -8.84 1.52
N GLY A 173 41.29 -9.09 0.30
CA GLY A 173 42.44 -9.98 0.09
C GLY A 173 42.07 -11.45 -0.19
N LEU A 174 40.77 -11.75 -0.31
CA LEU A 174 40.28 -13.06 -0.68
C LEU A 174 39.61 -13.05 -2.06
N ASP A 175 39.96 -14.00 -2.93
CA ASP A 175 39.23 -14.19 -4.19
C ASP A 175 37.91 -14.91 -3.92
N THR A 176 36.79 -14.19 -4.04
CA THR A 176 35.46 -14.74 -3.76
C THR A 176 34.82 -15.42 -4.97
N ARG A 177 35.51 -15.47 -6.11
CA ARG A 177 34.99 -16.02 -7.38
C ARG A 177 35.28 -17.50 -7.58
N ILE A 178 36.00 -18.13 -6.65
CA ILE A 178 36.51 -19.51 -6.76
C ILE A 178 35.36 -20.53 -6.72
N SER A 179 35.61 -21.71 -7.30
CA SER A 179 34.76 -22.89 -7.12
C SER A 179 34.64 -23.27 -5.64
N THR A 180 33.45 -23.74 -5.23
CA THR A 180 33.18 -24.04 -3.82
C THR A 180 32.69 -25.47 -3.63
N PRO A 181 33.01 -26.12 -2.49
CA PRO A 181 33.78 -25.61 -1.35
C PRO A 181 35.29 -25.45 -1.66
N CYS A 182 35.94 -24.44 -1.06
CA CYS A 182 37.39 -24.24 -1.12
C CYS A 182 37.95 -24.00 0.29
N TYR A 183 39.20 -24.39 0.54
CA TYR A 183 39.86 -24.18 1.82
C TYR A 183 40.87 -23.04 1.73
N ILE A 184 40.99 -22.28 2.81
CA ILE A 184 41.86 -21.12 2.90
C ILE A 184 42.79 -21.30 4.09
N ALA A 185 44.09 -21.22 3.85
CA ALA A 185 45.09 -21.06 4.89
C ALA A 185 45.19 -19.57 5.27
N ALA A 186 44.87 -19.27 6.54
CA ALA A 186 44.92 -17.94 7.13
C ALA A 186 45.74 -17.99 8.42
N GLY A 187 47.06 -17.79 8.30
CA GLY A 187 48.00 -18.03 9.39
C GLY A 187 48.08 -19.52 9.73
N GLU A 188 47.89 -19.86 11.01
CA GLU A 188 47.89 -21.26 11.49
C GLU A 188 46.52 -21.95 11.36
N HIS A 189 45.50 -21.22 10.90
CA HIS A 189 44.14 -21.73 10.82
C HIS A 189 43.73 -22.02 9.38
N ILE A 190 42.94 -23.08 9.21
CA ILE A 190 42.31 -23.41 7.93
C ILE A 190 40.81 -23.10 8.03
N LEU A 191 40.33 -22.31 7.08
CA LEU A 191 38.94 -21.91 6.94
C LEU A 191 38.33 -22.57 5.71
N GLU A 192 37.10 -23.08 5.83
CA GLU A 192 36.29 -23.50 4.70
C GLU A 192 35.50 -22.31 4.18
N LEU A 193 35.67 -22.01 2.90
CA LEU A 193 34.88 -21.06 2.16
C LEU A 193 33.84 -21.76 1.31
N ARG A 194 32.60 -21.31 1.45
CA ARG A 194 31.48 -21.72 0.59
C ARG A 194 30.77 -20.50 0.05
N ARG A 195 30.55 -20.49 -1.25
CA ARG A 195 29.78 -19.48 -1.97
C ARG A 195 28.42 -20.10 -2.24
N GLN A 196 27.42 -19.54 -1.59
CA GLN A 196 26.04 -19.97 -1.74
C GLN A 196 25.36 -19.06 -2.76
N THR A 197 24.99 -19.65 -3.89
CA THR A 197 24.08 -19.03 -4.86
C THR A 197 22.68 -19.53 -4.59
N PHE A 198 21.71 -18.63 -4.67
CA PHE A 198 20.32 -18.98 -4.47
C PHE A 198 19.67 -19.38 -5.78
N HIS A 199 19.03 -20.54 -5.77
CA HIS A 199 18.27 -21.05 -6.90
C HIS A 199 16.78 -20.98 -6.62
N ASP A 200 15.98 -21.14 -7.68
CA ASP A 200 14.53 -21.07 -7.57
C ASP A 200 13.94 -22.16 -6.67
N SER A 201 14.61 -23.30 -6.58
CA SER A 201 14.28 -24.41 -5.68
C SER A 201 14.42 -24.07 -4.19
N ASP A 202 15.23 -23.07 -3.83
CA ASP A 202 15.46 -22.72 -2.42
C ASP A 202 14.28 -21.94 -1.83
N PHE A 203 13.33 -21.53 -2.68
CA PHE A 203 12.17 -20.76 -2.30
C PHE A 203 10.91 -21.55 -2.56
N THR A 204 10.18 -21.81 -1.49
CA THR A 204 8.93 -22.55 -1.54
C THR A 204 7.77 -21.55 -1.56
N LEU A 205 6.82 -21.80 -2.46
CA LEU A 205 5.64 -20.95 -2.63
C LEU A 205 4.86 -20.90 -1.30
N GLY A 206 4.72 -19.70 -0.74
CA GLY A 206 4.01 -19.45 0.52
C GLY A 206 4.82 -19.70 1.81
N ALA A 207 5.89 -20.50 1.77
CA ALA A 207 6.77 -20.71 2.93
C ALA A 207 8.06 -19.88 2.87
N GLY A 208 8.36 -19.26 1.72
CA GLY A 208 9.48 -18.34 1.56
C GLY A 208 10.80 -19.06 1.36
N PHE A 209 11.89 -18.47 1.85
CA PHE A 209 13.22 -19.06 1.75
C PHE A 209 13.33 -20.27 2.70
N SER A 210 13.67 -21.42 2.13
CA SER A 210 13.88 -22.70 2.82
C SER A 210 15.32 -23.19 2.72
N GLY A 211 16.22 -22.34 2.21
CA GLY A 211 17.63 -22.67 2.08
C GLY A 211 18.36 -22.68 3.43
N PRO A 212 19.69 -22.86 3.41
CA PRO A 212 20.50 -22.99 4.62
C PRO A 212 20.26 -21.81 5.57
N ASP A 213 20.38 -22.07 6.88
CA ASP A 213 20.11 -21.07 7.91
C ASP A 213 21.06 -19.87 7.74
N ILE A 214 20.60 -18.83 7.05
CA ILE A 214 21.34 -17.60 6.79
C ILE A 214 20.83 -16.54 7.76
N PRO A 215 21.72 -15.72 8.34
CA PRO A 215 21.31 -14.63 9.21
C PRO A 215 20.28 -13.72 8.52
N PRO A 216 19.11 -13.48 9.14
CA PRO A 216 18.06 -12.66 8.54
C PRO A 216 18.51 -11.25 8.16
N ALA A 217 19.50 -10.69 8.88
CA ALA A 217 20.04 -9.37 8.62
C ALA A 217 20.82 -9.28 7.28
N LEU A 218 21.43 -10.38 6.84
CA LEU A 218 22.11 -10.44 5.54
C LEU A 218 21.12 -10.76 4.41
N PHE A 219 20.15 -11.62 4.69
CA PHE A 219 19.16 -12.04 3.71
C PHE A 219 18.10 -10.96 3.42
N HIS A 220 17.72 -10.18 4.44
CA HIS A 220 16.78 -9.06 4.33
C HIS A 220 17.39 -7.78 4.95
N PRO A 221 18.37 -7.14 4.29
CA PRO A 221 19.14 -6.03 4.87
C PRO A 221 18.27 -4.82 5.22
N PHE A 222 17.19 -4.58 4.48
CA PHE A 222 16.28 -3.45 4.70
C PHE A 222 15.02 -3.83 5.49
N ARG A 223 14.96 -5.01 6.13
CA ARG A 223 13.76 -5.47 6.84
C ARG A 223 13.31 -4.49 7.93
N THR A 224 14.26 -3.99 8.71
CA THR A 224 13.98 -3.02 9.79
C THR A 224 13.46 -1.71 9.22
N VAL A 225 14.15 -1.14 8.22
CA VAL A 225 13.73 0.12 7.58
C VAL A 225 12.36 -0.04 6.91
N GLY A 226 12.15 -1.13 6.17
CA GLY A 226 10.88 -1.44 5.54
C GLY A 226 9.73 -1.58 6.55
N SER A 227 9.97 -2.24 7.68
CA SER A 227 9.00 -2.37 8.76
C SER A 227 8.65 -1.03 9.41
N LEU A 228 9.66 -0.15 9.60
CA LEU A 228 9.44 1.21 10.11
C LEU A 228 8.62 2.05 9.13
N LEU A 229 8.90 1.97 7.82
CA LEU A 229 8.10 2.67 6.80
C LEU A 229 6.67 2.14 6.73
N LEU A 230 6.49 0.82 6.81
CA LEU A 230 5.17 0.20 6.85
C LEU A 230 4.38 0.68 8.07
N MET A 231 4.99 0.65 9.25
CA MET A 231 4.38 1.14 10.48
C MET A 231 4.05 2.64 10.39
N ALA A 232 4.98 3.45 9.88
CA ALA A 232 4.76 4.88 9.68
C ALA A 232 3.62 5.15 8.69
N GLY A 233 3.54 4.39 7.60
CA GLY A 233 2.46 4.49 6.62
C GLY A 233 1.09 4.12 7.23
N VAL A 234 1.01 3.03 7.98
CA VAL A 234 -0.22 2.63 8.69
C VAL A 234 -0.63 3.69 9.72
N LEU A 235 0.31 4.19 10.53
CA LEU A 235 0.03 5.25 11.50
C LEU A 235 -0.43 6.53 10.81
N LEU A 236 0.24 6.96 9.73
CA LEU A 236 -0.17 8.12 8.95
C LEU A 236 -1.59 7.94 8.38
N HIS A 237 -1.93 6.74 7.91
CA HIS A 237 -3.27 6.44 7.40
C HIS A 237 -4.34 6.59 8.50
N LEU A 238 -4.09 6.05 9.69
CA LEU A 238 -4.99 6.13 10.83
C LEU A 238 -5.14 7.57 11.35
N LEU A 239 -4.04 8.34 11.37
CA LEU A 239 -3.98 9.71 11.87
C LEU A 239 -4.49 10.75 10.86
N ALA A 240 -4.45 10.48 9.55
CA ALA A 240 -4.91 11.40 8.50
C ALA A 240 -6.38 11.78 8.66
N GLY A 241 -7.17 10.95 9.35
CA GLY A 241 -8.57 11.21 9.63
C GLY A 241 -9.43 11.35 8.36
N TYR A 242 -10.63 11.88 8.55
CA TYR A 242 -11.52 12.27 7.45
C TYR A 242 -11.67 13.79 7.48
N PRO A 243 -11.73 14.45 6.30
CA PRO A 243 -11.94 15.89 6.23
C PRO A 243 -13.24 16.26 6.95
N ARG A 244 -13.21 17.37 7.70
CA ARG A 244 -14.40 17.89 8.38
C ARG A 244 -15.20 18.70 7.37
N HIS A 245 -16.50 18.43 7.28
CA HIS A 245 -17.40 19.16 6.40
C HIS A 245 -18.06 20.33 7.14
N PRO A 246 -18.34 21.45 6.44
CA PRO A 246 -19.13 22.54 7.01
C PRO A 246 -20.52 22.07 7.47
N LYS A 247 -21.05 22.72 8.51
CA LYS A 247 -22.42 22.43 8.98
C LYS A 247 -23.43 22.72 7.87
N GLY A 248 -24.39 21.81 7.69
CA GLY A 248 -25.43 21.92 6.66
C GLY A 248 -24.97 21.58 5.24
N ALA A 249 -23.71 21.20 5.03
CA ALA A 249 -23.24 20.73 3.73
C ALA A 249 -23.69 19.29 3.48
N ALA A 250 -24.15 19.02 2.26
CA ALA A 250 -24.36 17.66 1.77
C ALA A 250 -23.03 17.02 1.40
N HIS A 251 -22.78 15.82 1.90
CA HIS A 251 -21.52 15.10 1.71
C HIS A 251 -21.73 13.59 1.84
N TYR A 252 -20.81 12.78 1.33
CA TYR A 252 -20.94 11.33 1.41
C TYR A 252 -20.86 10.83 2.87
N HIS A 253 -21.68 9.83 3.18
CA HIS A 253 -21.66 9.24 4.53
C HIS A 253 -20.28 8.65 4.87
N ARG A 254 -19.79 8.95 6.08
CA ARG A 254 -18.47 8.51 6.54
C ARG A 254 -18.26 7.00 6.47
N TRP A 255 -19.27 6.20 6.83
CA TRP A 255 -19.16 4.73 6.79
C TRP A 255 -18.91 4.21 5.37
N ARG A 256 -19.44 4.88 4.34
CA ARG A 256 -19.19 4.51 2.94
C ARG A 256 -17.74 4.76 2.57
N MET A 257 -17.19 5.90 3.00
CA MET A 257 -15.78 6.22 2.77
C MET A 257 -14.86 5.20 3.46
N VAL A 258 -15.18 4.79 4.70
CA VAL A 258 -14.44 3.73 5.41
C VAL A 258 -14.54 2.40 4.66
N ALA A 259 -15.73 2.01 4.19
CA ALA A 259 -15.91 0.78 3.43
C ALA A 259 -15.14 0.81 2.11
N SER A 260 -15.15 1.93 1.39
CA SER A 260 -14.40 2.08 0.16
C SER A 260 -12.88 2.11 0.40
N ASP A 261 -12.41 2.71 1.49
CA ASP A 261 -11.00 2.67 1.89
C ASP A 261 -10.55 1.22 2.20
N LEU A 262 -11.40 0.41 2.85
CA LEU A 262 -11.12 -1.01 3.11
C LEU A 262 -11.02 -1.83 1.82
N VAL A 263 -11.99 -1.67 0.91
CA VAL A 263 -11.97 -2.35 -0.40
C VAL A 263 -10.74 -1.94 -1.20
N THR A 264 -10.43 -0.64 -1.19
CA THR A 264 -9.23 -0.08 -1.83
C THR A 264 -7.96 -0.71 -1.27
N ALA A 265 -7.82 -0.76 0.05
CA ALA A 265 -6.67 -1.36 0.71
C ALA A 265 -6.52 -2.85 0.37
N LEU A 266 -7.62 -3.61 0.38
CA LEU A 266 -7.62 -5.03 0.03
C LEU A 266 -7.14 -5.25 -1.40
N ILE A 267 -7.67 -4.49 -2.37
CA ILE A 267 -7.31 -4.61 -3.78
C ILE A 267 -5.86 -4.14 -3.99
N LEU A 268 -5.52 -2.93 -3.52
CA LEU A 268 -4.19 -2.35 -3.73
C LEU A 268 -3.10 -3.20 -3.08
N TYR A 269 -3.19 -3.41 -1.77
CA TYR A 269 -2.13 -4.10 -1.02
C TYR A 269 -2.14 -5.60 -1.29
N GLY A 270 -3.32 -6.23 -1.35
CA GLY A 270 -3.42 -7.66 -1.65
C GLY A 270 -2.77 -8.03 -2.97
N PHE A 271 -3.14 -7.35 -4.06
CA PHE A 271 -2.58 -7.66 -5.39
C PHE A 271 -1.14 -7.18 -5.58
N TYR A 272 -0.69 -6.16 -4.84
CA TYR A 272 0.71 -5.74 -4.87
C TYR A 272 1.63 -6.72 -4.16
N ILE A 273 1.21 -7.19 -2.99
CA ILE A 273 2.00 -8.04 -2.08
C ILE A 273 2.04 -9.50 -2.54
N LEU A 274 0.95 -10.01 -3.12
CA LEU A 274 0.83 -11.42 -3.50
C LEU A 274 1.97 -11.93 -4.41
N PRO A 275 2.37 -11.27 -5.52
CA PRO A 275 3.47 -11.76 -6.34
C PRO A 275 4.82 -11.74 -5.59
N ILE A 276 5.03 -10.81 -4.65
CA ILE A 276 6.24 -10.76 -3.81
C ILE A 276 6.30 -12.00 -2.90
N PHE A 277 5.18 -12.39 -2.28
CA PHE A 277 5.11 -13.61 -1.47
C PHE A 277 5.30 -14.88 -2.31
N ILE A 278 4.68 -14.94 -3.50
CA ILE A 278 4.83 -16.07 -4.42
C ILE A 278 6.30 -16.24 -4.84
N ALA A 279 6.99 -15.14 -5.16
CA ALA A 279 8.40 -15.15 -5.55
C ALA A 279 9.36 -15.32 -4.36
N GLY A 280 8.89 -15.21 -3.11
CA GLY A 280 9.72 -15.28 -1.92
C GLY A 280 10.67 -14.08 -1.72
N GLY A 281 10.41 -12.95 -2.40
CA GLY A 281 11.24 -11.74 -2.31
C GLY A 281 10.94 -10.75 -3.43
N SER A 282 11.11 -9.45 -3.17
CA SER A 282 10.66 -8.39 -4.08
C SER A 282 11.49 -8.29 -5.37
N GLN A 283 12.81 -8.48 -5.31
CA GLN A 283 13.64 -8.53 -6.54
C GLN A 283 13.33 -9.74 -7.42
N ARG A 284 12.96 -10.86 -6.80
CA ARG A 284 12.72 -12.13 -7.52
C ARG A 284 11.43 -12.13 -8.32
N VAL A 285 10.51 -11.22 -8.01
CA VAL A 285 9.27 -10.99 -8.75
C VAL A 285 9.52 -10.86 -10.26
N PHE A 286 10.59 -10.17 -10.65
CA PHE A 286 10.93 -9.95 -12.07
C PHE A 286 11.57 -11.17 -12.74
N ALA A 287 12.18 -12.08 -11.97
CA ALA A 287 12.85 -13.26 -12.50
C ALA A 287 11.91 -14.48 -12.57
N THR A 288 11.17 -14.75 -11.50
CA THR A 288 10.41 -16.02 -11.33
C THR A 288 8.91 -15.86 -11.47
N ALA A 289 8.36 -14.71 -11.05
CA ALA A 289 6.92 -14.48 -11.00
C ALA A 289 6.43 -13.43 -12.00
N LEU A 290 7.22 -13.12 -13.04
CA LEU A 290 6.90 -12.04 -13.99
C LEU A 290 5.51 -12.19 -14.64
N PRO A 291 5.09 -13.38 -15.15
CA PRO A 291 3.77 -13.52 -15.77
C PRO A 291 2.63 -13.23 -14.80
N ILE A 292 2.74 -13.70 -13.56
CA ILE A 292 1.74 -13.47 -12.50
C ILE A 292 1.72 -11.99 -12.12
N THR A 293 2.89 -11.38 -11.99
CA THR A 293 3.06 -9.95 -11.66
C THR A 293 2.40 -9.05 -12.70
N LEU A 294 2.56 -9.36 -13.98
CA LEU A 294 1.94 -8.64 -15.09
C LEU A 294 0.40 -8.69 -15.05
N VAL A 295 -0.19 -9.69 -14.38
CA VAL A 295 -1.64 -9.78 -14.18
C VAL A 295 -2.08 -9.07 -12.90
N LEU A 296 -1.39 -9.31 -11.78
CA LEU A 296 -1.81 -8.81 -10.46
C LEU A 296 -1.53 -7.31 -10.29
N TRP A 297 -0.41 -6.78 -10.80
CA TRP A 297 -0.09 -5.36 -10.61
C TRP A 297 -1.04 -4.40 -11.33
N PRO A 298 -1.58 -4.69 -12.53
CA PRO A 298 -2.71 -3.93 -13.07
C PRO A 298 -3.96 -3.96 -12.19
N MET A 299 -4.21 -5.04 -11.45
CA MET A 299 -5.30 -5.08 -10.46
C MET A 299 -4.98 -4.21 -9.25
N ALA A 300 -3.73 -4.21 -8.77
CA ALA A 300 -3.26 -3.28 -7.75
C ALA A 300 -3.37 -1.82 -8.21
N ALA A 301 -3.07 -1.54 -9.49
CA ALA A 301 -3.24 -0.24 -10.13
C ALA A 301 -4.70 0.24 -10.07
N MET A 302 -5.65 -0.68 -10.31
CA MET A 302 -7.06 -0.39 -10.12
C MET A 302 -7.37 -0.01 -8.68
N GLY A 303 -6.77 -0.69 -7.70
CA GLY A 303 -6.82 -0.31 -6.29
C GLY A 303 -6.29 1.11 -6.04
N ALA A 304 -5.15 1.48 -6.61
CA ALA A 304 -4.61 2.84 -6.50
C ALA A 304 -5.55 3.88 -7.11
N PHE A 305 -6.17 3.57 -8.26
CA PHE A 305 -7.19 4.42 -8.87
C PHE A 305 -8.41 4.59 -7.95
N LEU A 306 -8.90 3.50 -7.35
CA LEU A 306 -9.98 3.56 -6.37
C LEU A 306 -9.60 4.46 -5.19
N ALA A 307 -8.36 4.41 -4.68
CA ALA A 307 -7.90 5.28 -3.60
C ALA A 307 -8.02 6.78 -3.94
N ILE A 308 -7.75 7.14 -5.19
CA ILE A 308 -7.89 8.53 -5.66
C ILE A 308 -9.36 8.92 -5.71
N GLN A 309 -10.23 8.02 -6.19
CA GLN A 309 -11.67 8.23 -6.23
C GLN A 309 -12.27 8.34 -4.81
N THR A 310 -11.80 7.53 -3.85
CA THR A 310 -12.26 7.64 -2.45
C THR A 310 -11.78 8.93 -1.81
N ALA A 311 -10.56 9.39 -2.09
CA ALA A 311 -10.08 10.68 -1.63
C ALA A 311 -10.89 11.85 -2.22
N ALA A 312 -11.22 11.79 -3.52
CA ALA A 312 -12.08 12.77 -4.17
C ALA A 312 -13.50 12.77 -3.57
N ALA A 313 -14.10 11.60 -3.37
CA ALA A 313 -15.41 11.47 -2.72
C ALA A 313 -15.40 11.94 -1.26
N ALA A 314 -14.34 11.66 -0.51
CA ALA A 314 -14.21 12.09 0.88
C ALA A 314 -14.11 13.60 1.03
N THR A 315 -13.52 14.30 0.06
CA THR A 315 -13.42 15.78 0.06
C THR A 315 -14.65 16.46 -0.53
N PHE A 316 -15.49 15.72 -1.26
CA PHE A 316 -16.67 16.26 -1.91
C PHE A 316 -17.70 16.77 -0.88
N SER A 317 -18.12 18.02 -1.04
CA SER A 317 -19.27 18.55 -0.32
C SER A 317 -19.99 19.65 -1.11
N VAL A 318 -21.30 19.74 -0.92
CA VAL A 318 -22.15 20.78 -1.52
C VAL A 318 -22.84 21.54 -0.41
N ARG A 319 -22.58 22.84 -0.31
CA ARG A 319 -23.17 23.70 0.72
C ARG A 319 -24.06 24.75 0.07
N PRO A 320 -25.30 24.92 0.54
CA PRO A 320 -26.14 26.02 0.10
C PRO A 320 -25.63 27.34 0.71
N ILE A 321 -25.58 28.39 -0.09
CA ILE A 321 -25.37 29.78 0.32
C ILE A 321 -26.52 30.63 -0.20
N PRO A 322 -26.86 31.78 0.41
CA PRO A 322 -28.05 32.56 0.01
C PRO A 322 -28.13 32.82 -1.49
N GLU A 323 -27.00 33.11 -2.13
CA GLU A 323 -26.91 33.48 -3.55
C GLU A 323 -26.60 32.30 -4.49
N GLY A 324 -26.45 31.07 -3.98
CA GLY A 324 -26.04 29.93 -4.81
C GLY A 324 -25.59 28.68 -4.05
N LEU A 325 -24.60 27.99 -4.63
CA LEU A 325 -24.02 26.76 -4.08
C LEU A 325 -22.50 26.90 -3.99
N VAL A 326 -21.92 26.32 -2.95
CA VAL A 326 -20.47 26.15 -2.82
C VAL A 326 -20.16 24.67 -2.88
N LEU A 327 -19.48 24.26 -3.95
CA LEU A 327 -18.99 22.90 -4.12
C LEU A 327 -17.53 22.86 -3.70
N THR A 328 -17.19 21.95 -2.80
CA THR A 328 -15.80 21.67 -2.45
C THR A 328 -15.43 20.30 -2.99
N HIS A 329 -14.28 20.20 -3.65
CA HIS A 329 -13.74 18.99 -4.23
C HIS A 329 -12.22 18.96 -3.98
N VAL A 330 -11.54 17.84 -4.26
CA VAL A 330 -10.08 17.72 -4.10
C VAL A 330 -9.31 18.75 -4.93
N ALA A 331 -9.87 19.17 -6.06
CA ALA A 331 -9.28 20.17 -6.96
C ALA A 331 -9.45 21.62 -6.46
N GLY A 332 -10.30 21.85 -5.46
CA GLY A 332 -10.58 23.18 -4.91
C GLY A 332 -12.06 23.43 -4.64
N THR A 333 -12.37 24.69 -4.33
CA THR A 333 -13.74 25.15 -4.06
C THR A 333 -14.27 25.92 -5.26
N LEU A 334 -15.46 25.54 -5.72
CA LEU A 334 -16.20 26.18 -6.80
C LEU A 334 -17.44 26.85 -6.22
N ILE A 335 -17.52 28.17 -6.36
CA ILE A 335 -18.71 28.94 -6.01
C ILE A 335 -19.57 29.04 -7.27
N LEU A 336 -20.81 28.56 -7.18
CA LEU A 336 -21.78 28.59 -8.25
C LEU A 336 -22.96 29.47 -7.83
N PRO A 337 -22.93 30.77 -8.19
CA PRO A 337 -24.06 31.64 -7.92
C PRO A 337 -25.26 31.25 -8.82
N PHE A 338 -26.48 31.47 -8.33
CA PHE A 338 -27.70 31.10 -9.07
C PHE A 338 -27.89 31.91 -10.35
N ASP A 339 -27.36 33.13 -10.40
CA ASP A 339 -27.37 33.97 -11.60
C ASP A 339 -26.53 33.38 -12.76
N ALA A 340 -25.55 32.52 -12.46
CA ALA A 340 -24.75 31.81 -13.44
C ALA A 340 -25.41 30.50 -13.91
N MET A 341 -26.50 30.08 -13.26
CA MET A 341 -27.26 28.90 -13.63
C MET A 341 -28.39 29.28 -14.60
N GLU A 342 -28.67 28.40 -15.55
CA GLU A 342 -29.71 28.59 -16.56
C GLU A 342 -30.96 27.79 -16.20
N TRP A 343 -30.79 26.51 -15.85
CA TRP A 343 -31.88 25.62 -15.46
C TRP A 343 -31.38 24.44 -14.62
N THR A 344 -32.34 23.75 -14.00
CA THR A 344 -32.10 22.50 -13.28
C THR A 344 -32.92 21.37 -13.88
N ALA A 345 -32.40 20.13 -13.85
CA ALA A 345 -33.11 18.96 -14.37
C ALA A 345 -32.76 17.69 -13.58
N PRO A 346 -33.67 16.71 -13.49
CA PRO A 346 -33.30 15.40 -12.97
C PRO A 346 -32.30 14.74 -13.91
N ALA A 347 -31.31 14.05 -13.33
CA ALA A 347 -30.27 13.33 -14.06
C ALA A 347 -30.23 11.86 -13.64
N ALA A 348 -29.97 10.98 -14.60
CA ALA A 348 -29.76 9.56 -14.37
C ALA A 348 -28.47 9.11 -15.06
N LYS A 349 -27.62 8.41 -14.31
CA LYS A 349 -26.41 7.77 -14.81
C LYS A 349 -26.61 6.27 -14.85
N THR A 350 -26.34 5.71 -16.02
CA THR A 350 -26.42 4.27 -16.28
C THR A 350 -25.06 3.71 -16.64
N SER A 351 -24.91 2.41 -16.39
CA SER A 351 -23.70 1.67 -16.75
C SER A 351 -23.49 1.66 -18.27
N PRO A 352 -22.24 1.81 -18.76
CA PRO A 352 -21.92 1.66 -20.17
C PRO A 352 -22.33 0.30 -20.71
N LYS A 353 -23.11 0.31 -21.81
CA LYS A 353 -23.66 -0.90 -22.45
C LYS A 353 -22.58 -1.92 -22.82
N TRP A 354 -21.39 -1.46 -23.21
CA TRP A 354 -20.30 -2.34 -23.57
C TRP A 354 -19.82 -3.20 -22.38
N LEU A 355 -19.79 -2.64 -21.16
CA LEU A 355 -19.36 -3.39 -19.98
C LEU A 355 -20.42 -4.42 -19.59
N VAL A 356 -21.69 -4.02 -19.64
CA VAL A 356 -22.83 -4.93 -19.43
C VAL A 356 -22.74 -6.10 -20.41
N ASN A 357 -22.53 -5.83 -21.69
CA ASN A 357 -22.37 -6.86 -22.72
C ASN A 357 -21.15 -7.76 -22.48
N LEU A 358 -20.02 -7.18 -22.04
CA LEU A 358 -18.81 -7.94 -21.73
C LEU A 358 -19.05 -8.91 -20.56
N LEU A 359 -19.75 -8.48 -19.51
CA LEU A 359 -20.13 -9.37 -18.40
C LEU A 359 -21.09 -10.47 -18.87
N PHE A 360 -22.03 -10.17 -19.78
CA PHE A 360 -22.87 -11.19 -20.39
C PHE A 360 -22.06 -12.19 -21.22
N ILE A 361 -21.06 -11.75 -21.98
CA ILE A 361 -20.16 -12.63 -22.74
C ILE A 361 -19.32 -13.48 -21.78
N ALA A 362 -18.71 -12.87 -20.76
CA ALA A 362 -17.95 -13.59 -19.73
C ALA A 362 -18.83 -14.66 -19.04
N SER A 363 -20.12 -14.39 -18.89
CA SER A 363 -21.07 -15.34 -18.34
C SER A 363 -21.35 -16.57 -19.19
N ALA A 364 -21.00 -16.55 -20.48
CA ALA A 364 -21.07 -17.72 -21.33
C ALA A 364 -19.93 -18.72 -21.02
N PHE A 365 -18.81 -18.23 -20.47
CA PHE A 365 -17.63 -19.04 -20.14
C PHE A 365 -17.64 -19.59 -18.71
N GLY A 366 -18.66 -19.29 -17.90
CA GLY A 366 -18.75 -19.79 -16.53
C GLY A 366 -20.09 -19.49 -15.84
N ARG A 367 -20.44 -20.31 -14.85
CA ARG A 367 -21.65 -20.13 -14.03
C ARG A 367 -21.39 -19.06 -12.96
N GLY A 368 -21.71 -17.80 -13.24
CA GLY A 368 -21.58 -16.73 -12.22
C GLY A 368 -21.84 -15.30 -12.70
N PRO A 369 -21.29 -14.85 -13.83
CA PRO A 369 -21.34 -13.43 -14.22
C PRO A 369 -22.72 -12.93 -14.70
N ARG A 370 -23.70 -13.81 -14.97
CA ARG A 370 -25.06 -13.39 -15.42
C ARG A 370 -25.78 -12.51 -14.41
N GLY A 371 -25.73 -12.88 -13.13
CA GLY A 371 -26.34 -12.10 -12.06
C GLY A 371 -25.69 -10.71 -11.93
N GLN A 372 -24.37 -10.66 -12.03
CA GLN A 372 -23.62 -9.39 -12.00
C GLN A 372 -23.94 -8.50 -13.21
N ALA A 373 -24.07 -9.09 -14.40
CA ALA A 373 -24.46 -8.35 -15.60
C ALA A 373 -25.86 -7.74 -15.46
N LEU A 374 -26.83 -8.48 -14.89
CA LEU A 374 -28.18 -7.99 -14.62
C LEU A 374 -28.21 -6.88 -13.56
N LEU A 375 -27.45 -7.04 -12.48
CA LEU A 375 -27.30 -6.01 -11.45
C LEU A 375 -26.68 -4.73 -12.04
N LEU A 376 -25.63 -4.86 -12.84
CA LEU A 376 -24.99 -3.71 -13.48
C LEU A 376 -25.88 -3.03 -14.53
N ALA A 377 -26.68 -3.82 -15.26
CA ALA A 377 -27.63 -3.31 -16.26
C ALA A 377 -28.79 -2.54 -15.61
N SER A 378 -29.22 -2.96 -14.43
CA SER A 378 -30.28 -2.29 -13.65
C SER A 378 -29.75 -1.18 -12.76
N ALA A 379 -28.44 -1.11 -12.53
CA ALA A 379 -27.82 -0.04 -11.75
C ALA A 379 -28.05 1.32 -12.42
N GLN A 380 -28.79 2.17 -11.71
CA GLN A 380 -29.05 3.56 -12.08
C GLN A 380 -28.71 4.45 -10.90
N THR A 381 -27.89 5.46 -11.14
CA THR A 381 -27.54 6.49 -10.16
C THR A 381 -28.30 7.75 -10.52
N GLU A 382 -29.11 8.26 -9.60
CA GLU A 382 -29.89 9.48 -9.79
C GLU A 382 -29.15 10.70 -9.25
N GLY A 383 -29.50 11.86 -9.78
CA GLY A 383 -28.87 13.11 -9.43
C GLY A 383 -29.61 14.31 -9.99
N VAL A 384 -28.98 15.47 -9.89
CA VAL A 384 -29.46 16.73 -10.45
C VAL A 384 -28.41 17.28 -11.39
N ALA A 385 -28.85 17.66 -12.59
CA ALA A 385 -28.07 18.41 -13.55
C ALA A 385 -28.35 19.91 -13.38
N LEU A 386 -27.29 20.70 -13.26
CA LEU A 386 -27.34 22.16 -13.25
C LEU A 386 -26.66 22.66 -14.52
N ARG A 387 -27.42 23.30 -15.41
CA ARG A 387 -26.85 23.95 -16.58
C ARG A 387 -26.36 25.33 -16.22
N LEU A 388 -25.14 25.64 -16.61
CA LEU A 388 -24.53 26.95 -16.45
C LEU A 388 -24.67 27.76 -17.74
N LYS A 389 -24.78 29.08 -17.61
CA LYS A 389 -24.88 30.01 -18.75
C LYS A 389 -23.67 29.97 -19.70
N ASN A 390 -22.54 29.45 -19.23
CA ASN A 390 -21.34 29.23 -20.06
C ASN A 390 -21.42 27.96 -20.93
N GLY A 391 -22.56 27.27 -20.93
CA GLY A 391 -22.78 26.02 -21.67
C GLY A 391 -22.32 24.77 -20.92
N ASN A 392 -21.66 24.87 -19.77
CA ASN A 392 -21.25 23.67 -19.03
C ASN A 392 -22.41 23.09 -18.24
N THR A 393 -22.39 21.77 -18.02
CA THR A 393 -23.38 21.09 -17.17
C THR A 393 -22.68 20.43 -16.01
N LEU A 394 -23.09 20.80 -14.80
CA LEU A 394 -22.66 20.20 -13.56
C LEU A 394 -23.63 19.08 -13.18
N PHE A 395 -23.10 17.93 -12.77
CA PHE A 395 -23.90 16.81 -12.29
C PHE A 395 -23.61 16.56 -10.82
N ILE A 396 -24.66 16.53 -10.00
CA ILE A 396 -24.57 16.18 -8.58
C ILE A 396 -25.33 14.87 -8.39
N TRP A 397 -24.58 13.78 -8.19
CA TRP A 397 -25.14 12.44 -7.98
C TRP A 397 -25.58 12.27 -6.53
N THR A 398 -26.87 12.00 -6.31
CA THR A 398 -27.50 12.02 -4.99
C THR A 398 -27.74 10.62 -4.44
N THR A 399 -27.90 9.63 -5.31
CA THR A 399 -28.00 8.22 -4.94
C THR A 399 -26.72 7.45 -5.30
N ASP A 400 -26.63 6.19 -4.87
CA ASP A 400 -25.68 5.22 -5.42
C ASP A 400 -26.31 4.38 -6.53
N GLN A 401 -25.56 3.38 -7.00
CA GLN A 401 -25.97 2.42 -8.02
C GLN A 401 -27.16 1.53 -7.59
N MET A 402 -27.45 1.45 -6.30
CA MET A 402 -28.58 0.70 -5.74
C MET A 402 -29.78 1.62 -5.45
N GLY A 403 -29.74 2.88 -5.88
CA GLY A 403 -30.78 3.88 -5.61
C GLY A 403 -30.82 4.37 -4.15
N THR A 404 -29.87 3.98 -3.30
CA THR A 404 -29.84 4.43 -1.91
C THR A 404 -29.24 5.84 -1.85
N PRO A 405 -29.76 6.77 -1.02
CA PRO A 405 -29.17 8.09 -0.85
C PRO A 405 -27.68 8.02 -0.47
N ALA A 406 -26.84 8.64 -1.29
CA ALA A 406 -25.40 8.65 -1.11
C ALA A 406 -24.90 9.89 -0.36
N LEU A 407 -25.56 11.03 -0.58
CA LEU A 407 -25.26 12.29 0.09
C LEU A 407 -26.12 12.45 1.34
N SER A 408 -25.47 12.57 2.49
CA SER A 408 -26.10 13.03 3.72
C SER A 408 -26.58 14.47 3.57
N ASN A 409 -27.62 14.88 4.31
CA ASN A 409 -28.14 16.25 4.32
C ASN A 409 -28.46 16.84 2.92
N TRP A 410 -28.84 16.00 1.95
CA TRP A 410 -29.19 16.47 0.60
C TRP A 410 -30.48 17.29 0.56
N LYS A 411 -31.48 16.95 1.39
CA LYS A 411 -32.82 17.60 1.37
C LYS A 411 -32.74 19.14 1.49
N PRO A 412 -32.02 19.73 2.46
CA PRO A 412 -31.85 21.19 2.52
C PRO A 412 -31.24 21.80 1.25
N VAL A 413 -30.27 21.13 0.63
CA VAL A 413 -29.64 21.61 -0.62
C VAL A 413 -30.65 21.59 -1.76
N ALA A 414 -31.40 20.51 -1.91
CA ALA A 414 -32.45 20.39 -2.91
C ALA A 414 -33.54 21.45 -2.72
N SER A 415 -34.00 21.67 -1.48
CA SER A 415 -34.98 22.73 -1.17
C SER A 415 -34.44 24.13 -1.49
N HIS A 416 -33.16 24.38 -1.23
CA HIS A 416 -32.51 25.66 -1.55
C HIS A 416 -32.42 25.90 -3.06
N ILE A 417 -32.11 24.85 -3.84
CA ILE A 417 -32.12 24.91 -5.30
C ILE A 417 -33.54 25.15 -5.82
N ALA A 418 -34.53 24.43 -5.32
CA ALA A 418 -35.93 24.63 -5.72
C ALA A 418 -36.46 26.03 -5.38
N GLY A 419 -36.04 26.60 -4.25
CA GLY A 419 -36.41 27.95 -3.81
C GLY A 419 -35.70 29.09 -4.56
N SER A 420 -34.70 28.80 -5.39
CA SER A 420 -33.91 29.80 -6.11
C SER A 420 -34.66 30.47 -7.28
N GLY A 421 -35.81 29.91 -7.69
CA GLY A 421 -36.56 30.38 -8.86
C GLY A 421 -35.97 29.94 -10.20
N LEU A 422 -34.96 29.07 -10.22
CA LEU A 422 -34.43 28.50 -11.46
C LEU A 422 -35.50 27.64 -12.15
N PRO A 423 -35.64 27.74 -13.49
CA PRO A 423 -36.57 26.91 -14.22
C PRO A 423 -36.18 25.42 -14.11
N GLU A 424 -37.17 24.59 -13.78
CA GLU A 424 -37.01 23.14 -13.70
C GLU A 424 -37.41 22.50 -15.02
N HIS A 425 -36.45 21.89 -15.68
CA HIS A 425 -36.64 21.16 -16.90
C HIS A 425 -37.07 19.72 -16.58
N LYS A 426 -38.29 19.34 -16.96
CA LYS A 426 -38.88 18.03 -16.62
C LYS A 426 -38.21 16.83 -17.31
N ASN A 427 -37.42 17.07 -18.36
CA ASN A 427 -36.81 15.98 -19.11
C ASN A 427 -35.61 15.39 -18.35
N LEU A 428 -35.65 14.09 -18.12
CA LEU A 428 -34.57 13.33 -17.50
C LEU A 428 -33.33 13.32 -18.40
N ILE A 429 -32.21 13.84 -17.88
CA ILE A 429 -30.94 13.82 -18.58
C ILE A 429 -30.23 12.50 -18.28
N LYS A 430 -30.14 11.63 -19.30
CA LYS A 430 -29.47 10.33 -19.19
C LYS A 430 -28.00 10.44 -19.58
N ARG A 431 -27.12 9.85 -18.78
CA ARG A 431 -25.68 9.80 -19.03
C ARG A 431 -25.15 8.38 -18.86
N THR A 432 -24.21 7.99 -19.70
CA THR A 432 -23.50 6.71 -19.57
C THR A 432 -22.07 6.98 -19.11
N GLY A 433 -21.59 6.23 -18.10
CA GLY A 433 -20.21 6.36 -17.65
C GLY A 433 -19.94 5.79 -16.26
N PHE A 434 -18.66 5.73 -15.88
CA PHE A 434 -18.22 5.26 -14.56
C PHE A 434 -17.79 6.39 -13.65
N SER A 435 -17.18 7.45 -14.18
CA SER A 435 -16.55 8.48 -13.35
C SER A 435 -17.58 9.34 -12.61
N SER A 436 -17.18 9.76 -11.40
CA SER A 436 -17.89 10.66 -10.50
C SER A 436 -18.00 12.09 -11.04
N ASP A 437 -17.70 12.32 -12.33
CA ASP A 437 -17.85 13.54 -13.11
C ASP A 437 -18.81 14.56 -12.46
N VAL A 438 -18.22 15.48 -11.71
CA VAL A 438 -18.93 16.58 -11.07
C VAL A 438 -19.18 17.68 -12.11
N LEU A 439 -18.20 17.97 -12.98
CA LEU A 439 -18.27 19.04 -13.97
C LEU A 439 -17.87 18.58 -15.38
N VAL A 440 -18.74 18.86 -16.33
CA VAL A 440 -18.61 18.39 -17.72
C VAL A 440 -18.83 19.55 -18.68
N ASP A 441 -17.98 19.66 -19.69
CA ASP A 441 -18.17 20.64 -20.76
C ASP A 441 -19.28 20.20 -21.76
N GLU A 442 -19.64 21.09 -22.68
CA GLU A 442 -20.64 20.80 -23.73
C GLU A 442 -20.30 19.57 -24.59
N LYS A 443 -19.02 19.26 -24.72
CA LYS A 443 -18.53 18.11 -25.49
C LYS A 443 -18.50 16.83 -24.65
N GLY A 444 -19.05 16.85 -23.43
CA GLY A 444 -19.07 15.70 -22.54
C GLY A 444 -17.72 15.42 -21.86
N ARG A 445 -16.74 16.32 -21.96
CA ARG A 445 -15.40 16.13 -21.39
C ARG A 445 -15.39 16.53 -19.93
N ASN A 446 -14.91 15.64 -19.06
CA ASN A 446 -14.69 15.95 -17.66
C ASN A 446 -13.50 16.92 -17.54
N MET A 447 -13.78 18.15 -17.11
CA MET A 447 -12.76 19.20 -16.99
C MET A 447 -11.86 19.01 -15.77
N MET A 448 -12.29 18.25 -14.76
CA MET A 448 -11.53 18.04 -13.53
C MET A 448 -10.65 16.78 -13.54
N ASP A 449 -10.91 15.80 -14.42
CA ASP A 449 -10.40 14.43 -14.24
C ASP A 449 -9.30 14.01 -15.25
N ARG A 450 -9.22 14.63 -16.44
CA ARG A 450 -8.32 14.15 -17.51
C ARG A 450 -6.83 14.19 -17.18
N LYS A 451 -6.38 15.24 -16.49
CA LYS A 451 -4.97 15.38 -16.06
C LYS A 451 -4.65 14.48 -14.87
N ALA A 452 -5.60 14.28 -13.95
CA ALA A 452 -5.45 13.37 -12.82
C ALA A 452 -5.38 11.91 -13.29
N TRP A 453 -6.21 11.52 -14.26
CA TRP A 453 -6.18 10.19 -14.88
C TRP A 453 -4.83 9.87 -15.53
N LEU A 454 -4.33 10.77 -16.39
CA LEU A 454 -3.04 10.61 -17.06
C LEU A 454 -1.86 10.66 -16.07
N ALA A 455 -1.91 11.54 -15.08
CA ALA A 455 -0.88 11.62 -14.03
C ALA A 455 -0.89 10.39 -13.11
N SER A 456 -2.03 9.75 -12.88
CA SER A 456 -2.12 8.53 -12.06
C SER A 456 -1.57 7.31 -12.80
N PHE A 457 -1.90 7.15 -14.09
CA PHE A 457 -1.31 6.09 -14.92
C PHE A 457 0.17 6.32 -15.18
N ALA A 458 0.58 7.55 -15.49
CA ALA A 458 1.98 7.90 -15.69
C ALA A 458 2.77 7.81 -14.38
N GLY A 459 2.19 8.23 -13.25
CA GLY A 459 2.83 8.15 -11.93
C GLY A 459 2.95 6.73 -11.41
N LEU A 460 1.94 5.87 -11.64
CA LEU A 460 2.04 4.46 -11.31
C LEU A 460 3.00 3.73 -12.25
N GLY A 461 2.95 4.00 -13.55
CA GLY A 461 3.93 3.48 -14.53
C GLY A 461 5.35 3.94 -14.18
N PHE A 462 5.52 5.19 -13.75
CA PHE A 462 6.79 5.74 -13.28
C PHE A 462 7.24 5.12 -11.98
N LEU A 463 6.35 4.90 -11.00
CA LEU A 463 6.70 4.19 -9.75
C LEU A 463 7.10 2.75 -10.04
N LEU A 464 6.36 2.04 -10.88
CA LEU A 464 6.70 0.67 -11.29
C LEU A 464 8.03 0.63 -12.06
N ALA A 465 8.29 1.59 -12.94
CA ALA A 465 9.55 1.73 -13.67
C ALA A 465 10.71 2.14 -12.74
N LEU A 466 10.47 3.01 -11.76
CA LEU A 466 11.45 3.44 -10.77
C LEU A 466 11.81 2.27 -9.84
N PHE A 467 10.84 1.49 -9.39
CA PHE A 467 11.09 0.27 -8.62
C PHE A 467 11.85 -0.77 -9.45
N ALA A 468 11.52 -0.93 -10.73
CA ALA A 468 12.28 -1.78 -11.65
C ALA A 468 13.73 -1.28 -11.83
N LEU A 469 13.93 0.03 -12.00
CA LEU A 469 15.25 0.68 -12.13
C LEU A 469 16.09 0.62 -10.86
N LEU A 470 15.49 0.73 -9.68
CA LEU A 470 16.17 0.58 -8.38
C LEU A 470 16.48 -0.88 -8.04
N SER A 471 15.95 -1.83 -8.81
CA SER A 471 16.17 -3.27 -8.63
C SER A 471 17.19 -3.85 -9.59
N LEU A 472 17.55 -3.10 -10.63
CA LEU A 472 18.72 -3.31 -11.49
C LEU A 472 19.93 -2.66 -10.82
#